data_AF-A0A5C7QTY3-F1
#
_entry.id   AF-A0A5C7QTY3-F1
#
_cell.length_a   1.000
_cell.length_b   1.000
_cell.length_c   1.000
_cell.angle_alpha   90.00
_cell.angle_beta   90.00
_cell.angle_gamma   90.00
#
_symmetry.space_group_name_H-M   'P 1'
#
loop_
_entity.id
_entity.type
_entity.pdbx_description
1 polymer ?
#
loop_
_entity_poly.entity_id
_entity_poly.type
_entity_poly.pdbx_seq_one_letter_code
_entity_poly.pdbx_strand_id
1 'polypeptide(L)'
;MGFADIIFIFYLILGALGLVLLWQWLLGYISTWEVAPEKHRLITLAIVSLLGLVWLSYAFKLNHWRQATPISSAPPSNNGSLLAEDMLNQPAENLSEEQKLALFERENFPELYNNRLALYRDIQDLDAFFIKIQKLAPLVPKQIPLLNRIYQLRQNTHQQYSQRYLEVSQQLRNFWVHYTTGNSEDALQKFQPIANRLSKTIQQTRGDNLDNQAKQEQYLIEAMRAAETLLKSNKLPAAQLGITSYKLDNRQRIMAWLDKNGTDSLREALTMLSNQRAHILQQIQLVKNYIQRYPDLPLTRTLQAWQIALQHNMYAEYRLLYAVEILATLDQLGITPPDTARARLESTLETQIPNILRFVNTMVSQAEQAYAPTAPKTKGR
;
A
#
# COMPACT_ATOMS: atom_id res chain seq x y z
N MET A 1 -14.81 18.61 22.36
CA MET A 1 -13.77 17.56 22.55
C MET A 1 -14.16 16.38 21.70
N GLY A 2 -13.37 16.07 20.67
CA GLY A 2 -13.56 14.85 19.89
C GLY A 2 -13.14 13.60 20.66
N PHE A 3 -13.61 12.43 20.24
CA PHE A 3 -13.26 11.14 20.85
C PHE A 3 -11.74 10.91 20.93
N ALA A 4 -10.98 11.39 19.94
CA ALA A 4 -9.52 11.36 19.93
C ALA A 4 -8.88 12.27 21.00
N ASP A 5 -9.50 13.39 21.36
CA ASP A 5 -9.05 14.26 22.45
C ASP A 5 -9.17 13.54 23.80
N ILE A 6 -10.28 12.82 23.99
CA ILE A 6 -10.56 12.05 25.20
C ILE A 6 -9.55 10.92 25.36
N ILE A 7 -9.29 10.14 24.29
CA ILE A 7 -8.29 9.06 24.30
C ILE A 7 -6.89 9.61 24.61
N PHE A 8 -6.52 10.75 24.02
CA PHE A 8 -5.20 11.35 24.27
C PHE A 8 -5.04 11.79 25.72
N ILE A 9 -6.08 12.41 26.32
CA ILE A 9 -6.06 12.81 27.73
C ILE A 9 -5.99 11.58 28.65
N PHE A 10 -6.76 10.53 28.36
CA PHE A 10 -6.68 9.27 29.11
C PHE A 10 -5.30 8.62 29.02
N TYR A 11 -4.67 8.63 27.84
CA TYR A 11 -3.31 8.11 27.66
C TYR A 11 -2.28 8.91 28.48
N LEU A 12 -2.43 10.23 28.55
CA LEU A 12 -1.55 11.08 29.37
C LEU A 12 -1.70 10.76 30.87
N ILE A 13 -2.94 10.65 31.35
CA ILE A 13 -3.23 10.36 32.76
C ILE A 13 -2.75 8.96 33.14
N LEU A 14 -3.08 7.94 32.35
CA LEU A 14 -2.68 6.55 32.59
C LEU A 14 -1.16 6.36 32.51
N GLY A 15 -0.50 7.07 31.59
CA GLY A 15 0.95 7.05 31.46
C GLY A 15 1.67 7.66 32.64
N ALA A 16 1.23 8.84 33.08
CA ALA A 16 1.78 9.47 34.28
C ALA A 16 1.55 8.61 35.52
N LEU A 17 0.34 8.06 35.70
CA LEU A 17 0.02 7.15 36.79
C LEU A 17 0.89 5.89 36.75
N GLY A 18 1.08 5.30 35.56
CA GLY A 18 1.92 4.13 35.34
C GLY A 18 3.39 4.37 35.69
N LEU A 19 3.95 5.52 35.34
CA LEU A 19 5.32 5.89 35.71
C LEU A 19 5.49 6.08 37.23
N VAL A 20 4.49 6.65 37.90
CA VAL A 20 4.51 6.81 39.37
C VAL A 20 4.43 5.45 40.06
N LEU A 21 3.53 4.57 39.62
CA LEU A 21 3.40 3.22 40.17
C LEU A 21 4.65 2.38 39.91
N LEU A 22 5.24 2.49 38.70
CA LEU A 22 6.48 1.83 38.34
C LEU A 22 7.65 2.33 39.20
N TRP A 23 7.74 3.64 39.46
CA TRP A 23 8.74 4.22 40.36
C TRP A 23 8.62 3.66 41.78
N GLN A 24 7.41 3.63 42.33
CA GLN A 24 7.15 3.10 43.67
C GLN A 24 7.46 1.60 43.77
N TRP A 25 7.05 0.83 42.75
CA TRP A 25 7.33 -0.60 42.68
C TRP A 25 8.82 -0.90 42.54
N LEU A 26 9.55 -0.18 41.68
CA LEU A 26 10.99 -0.34 41.50
C LEU A 26 11.78 0.02 42.76
N LEU A 27 11.38 1.07 43.48
CA LEU A 27 12.01 1.40 44.77
C LEU A 27 11.86 0.26 45.78
N GLY A 28 10.67 -0.36 45.86
CA GLY A 28 10.44 -1.53 46.71
C GLY A 28 11.22 -2.76 46.24
N TYR A 29 11.20 -3.04 44.94
CA TYR A 29 11.82 -4.21 44.36
C TYR A 29 13.34 -4.17 44.43
N ILE A 30 13.98 -3.05 44.05
CA ILE A 30 15.44 -2.92 44.05
C ILE A 30 15.96 -2.92 45.50
N SER A 31 15.19 -2.48 46.50
CA SER A 31 15.60 -2.55 47.91
C SER A 31 15.85 -3.97 48.43
N THR A 32 15.40 -5.00 47.70
CA THR A 32 15.66 -6.40 48.00
C THR A 32 17.00 -6.90 47.44
N TRP A 33 17.72 -6.07 46.68
CA TRP A 33 19.00 -6.41 46.06
C TRP A 33 20.16 -5.92 46.93
N GLU A 34 21.25 -6.70 47.02
CA GLU A 34 22.47 -6.34 47.76
C GLU A 34 23.31 -5.29 47.01
N VAL A 35 22.76 -4.08 46.87
CA VAL A 35 23.42 -2.95 46.21
C VAL A 35 23.58 -1.80 47.24
N ALA A 36 24.50 -0.87 47.03
CA ALA A 36 24.62 0.29 47.93
C ALA A 36 23.36 1.19 47.85
N PRO A 37 22.82 1.74 48.97
CA PRO A 37 21.56 2.50 49.01
C PRO A 37 21.50 3.66 47.98
N GLU A 38 22.64 4.30 47.74
CA GLU A 38 22.77 5.42 46.81
C GLU A 38 22.59 5.02 45.35
N LYS A 39 22.99 3.79 44.98
CA LYS A 39 22.90 3.27 43.61
C LYS A 39 21.49 2.82 43.25
N HIS A 40 20.65 2.48 44.24
CA HIS A 40 19.25 2.10 44.03
C HIS A 40 18.44 3.23 43.38
N ARG A 41 18.64 4.45 43.86
CA ARG A 41 17.95 5.63 43.34
C ARG A 41 18.39 5.95 41.92
N LEU A 42 19.68 5.79 41.61
CA LEU A 42 20.22 6.00 40.27
C LEU A 42 19.69 4.96 39.26
N ILE A 43 19.64 3.68 39.65
CA ILE A 43 19.11 2.61 38.79
C ILE A 43 17.61 2.82 38.53
N THR A 44 16.85 3.14 39.57
CA THR A 44 15.42 3.45 39.45
C THR A 44 15.19 4.64 38.53
N LEU A 45 15.98 5.72 38.71
CA LEU A 45 15.90 6.91 37.87
C LEU A 45 16.24 6.61 36.42
N ALA A 46 17.28 5.81 36.15
CA ALA A 46 17.63 5.41 34.80
C ALA A 46 16.50 4.64 34.12
N ILE A 47 15.91 3.65 34.79
CA ILE A 47 14.83 2.81 34.22
C ILE A 47 13.56 3.62 33.98
N VAL A 48 13.13 4.43 34.96
CA VAL A 48 11.91 5.25 34.84
C VAL A 48 12.10 6.35 33.79
N SER A 49 13.29 6.94 33.69
CA SER A 49 13.58 7.95 32.66
C SER A 49 13.55 7.34 31.26
N LEU A 50 14.10 6.14 31.08
CA LEU A 50 14.13 5.46 29.78
C LEU A 50 12.73 5.05 29.33
N LEU A 51 11.92 4.50 30.24
CA LEU A 51 10.51 4.19 29.98
C LEU A 51 9.67 5.47 29.78
N GLY A 52 9.98 6.54 30.51
CA GLY A 52 9.36 7.85 30.34
C GLY A 52 9.62 8.45 28.97
N LEU A 53 10.85 8.34 28.45
CA LEU A 53 11.21 8.77 27.10
C LEU A 53 10.49 7.95 26.02
N VAL A 54 10.38 6.63 26.19
CA VAL A 54 9.62 5.77 25.29
C VAL A 54 8.13 6.17 25.30
N TRP A 55 7.56 6.38 26.50
CA TRP A 55 6.18 6.80 26.65
C TRP A 55 5.90 8.18 26.02
N LEU A 56 6.79 9.16 26.23
CA LEU A 56 6.73 10.49 25.60
C LEU A 56 6.82 10.39 24.07
N SER A 57 7.72 9.56 23.54
CA SER A 57 7.84 9.33 22.09
C SER A 57 6.54 8.79 21.49
N TYR A 58 5.86 7.88 22.20
CA TYR A 58 4.53 7.42 21.81
C TYR A 58 3.46 8.52 21.98
N ALA A 59 3.52 9.34 23.03
CA ALA A 59 2.61 10.47 23.22
C ALA A 59 2.72 11.49 22.07
N PHE A 60 3.93 11.80 21.60
CA PHE A 60 4.14 12.66 20.43
C PHE A 60 3.56 12.06 19.15
N LYS A 61 3.76 10.76 18.91
CA LYS A 61 3.14 10.07 17.78
C LYS A 61 1.61 10.10 17.85
N LEU A 62 1.05 9.90 19.04
CA LEU A 62 -0.40 9.88 19.26
C LEU A 62 -1.02 11.28 19.12
N ASN A 63 -0.28 12.32 19.52
CA ASN A 63 -0.68 13.71 19.30
C ASN A 63 -0.65 14.09 17.80
N HIS A 64 0.38 13.66 17.08
CA HIS A 64 0.42 13.84 15.61
C HIS A 64 -0.71 13.08 14.93
N TRP A 65 -1.03 11.86 15.38
CA TRP A 65 -2.18 11.11 14.87
C TRP A 65 -3.51 11.83 15.17
N ARG A 66 -3.68 12.38 16.37
CA ARG A 66 -4.84 13.20 16.75
C ARG A 66 -5.01 14.43 15.84
N GLN A 67 -3.91 15.11 15.52
CA GLN A 67 -3.92 16.26 14.60
C GLN A 67 -4.17 15.85 13.14
N ALA A 68 -3.75 14.65 12.75
CA ALA A 68 -3.96 14.10 11.41
C ALA A 68 -5.31 13.38 11.22
N THR A 69 -6.07 13.16 12.30
CA THR A 69 -7.41 12.54 12.23
C THR A 69 -8.46 13.64 12.16
N PRO A 70 -9.09 13.93 11.01
CA PRO A 70 -10.13 14.93 10.93
C PRO A 70 -11.32 14.50 11.82
N ILE A 71 -11.80 15.44 12.64
CA ILE A 71 -13.03 15.26 13.43
C ILE A 71 -14.17 15.12 12.42
N SER A 72 -14.59 13.89 12.15
CA SER A 72 -15.73 13.62 11.27
C SER A 72 -17.03 13.88 12.02
N SER A 73 -17.63 15.03 11.79
CA SER A 73 -19.08 15.27 11.92
C SER A 73 -19.47 16.52 11.15
N ALA A 74 -19.30 16.45 9.83
CA ALA A 74 -20.14 17.18 8.89
C ALA A 74 -20.29 16.29 7.65
N PRO A 75 -21.47 16.26 6.99
CA PRO A 75 -21.56 15.68 5.65
C PRO A 75 -20.48 16.33 4.78
N PRO A 76 -19.98 15.67 3.72
CA PRO A 76 -19.01 16.28 2.84
C PRO A 76 -19.67 17.52 2.23
N SER A 77 -19.41 18.70 2.80
CA SER A 77 -19.57 19.91 2.05
C SER A 77 -18.55 19.75 0.93
N ASN A 78 -19.03 19.71 -0.30
CA ASN A 78 -18.25 19.86 -1.51
C ASN A 78 -17.53 21.23 -1.51
N ASN A 79 -16.65 21.47 -0.55
CA ASN A 79 -15.85 22.69 -0.44
C ASN A 79 -14.42 22.39 -0.90
N GLY A 80 -14.28 21.52 -1.91
CA GLY A 80 -13.07 21.40 -2.70
C GLY A 80 -12.89 22.55 -3.70
N SER A 81 -13.89 23.44 -3.84
CA SER A 81 -13.86 24.59 -4.74
C SER A 81 -13.92 25.93 -3.98
N LEU A 82 -13.05 26.12 -2.99
CA LEU A 82 -12.86 27.46 -2.40
C LEU A 82 -11.95 28.38 -3.22
N LEU A 83 -11.48 27.94 -4.39
CA LEU A 83 -10.60 28.73 -5.24
C LEU A 83 -11.16 29.09 -6.63
N ALA A 84 -12.18 28.41 -7.18
CA ALA A 84 -12.53 28.66 -8.59
C ALA A 84 -14.02 28.93 -8.85
N GLU A 85 -14.95 28.07 -8.42
CA GLU A 85 -16.36 28.21 -8.83
C GLU A 85 -17.20 29.10 -7.90
N ASP A 86 -16.98 29.09 -6.58
CA ASP A 86 -17.81 29.86 -5.63
C ASP A 86 -17.45 31.35 -5.55
N MET A 87 -16.27 31.75 -6.04
CA MET A 87 -15.77 33.13 -5.97
C MET A 87 -16.37 34.06 -7.04
N LEU A 88 -16.98 33.52 -8.09
CA LEU A 88 -17.51 34.29 -9.23
C LEU A 88 -18.90 34.88 -8.99
N ASN A 89 -19.60 34.47 -7.93
CA ASN A 89 -21.00 34.82 -7.70
C ASN A 89 -21.26 35.63 -6.41
N GLN A 90 -20.22 36.05 -5.68
CA GLN A 90 -20.37 36.81 -4.44
C GLN A 90 -19.85 38.26 -4.58
N PRO A 91 -20.61 39.28 -4.12
CA PRO A 91 -20.13 40.66 -4.10
C PRO A 91 -18.87 40.78 -3.21
N ALA A 92 -17.87 41.53 -3.68
CA ALA A 92 -16.52 41.62 -3.10
C ALA A 92 -16.48 42.03 -1.60
N GLU A 93 -17.53 42.67 -1.10
CA GLU A 93 -17.66 43.13 0.29
C GLU A 93 -17.87 42.00 1.31
N ASN A 94 -18.33 40.81 0.88
CA ASN A 94 -18.61 39.67 1.77
C ASN A 94 -17.52 38.58 1.77
N LEU A 95 -16.39 38.83 1.11
CA LEU A 95 -15.31 37.85 0.98
C LEU A 95 -14.37 37.86 2.19
N SER A 96 -13.88 36.68 2.58
CA SER A 96 -12.80 36.58 3.56
C SER A 96 -11.50 37.21 3.03
N GLU A 97 -10.57 37.59 3.91
CA GLU A 97 -9.29 38.16 3.49
C GLU A 97 -8.49 37.22 2.57
N GLU A 98 -8.60 35.90 2.77
CA GLU A 98 -7.98 34.90 1.90
C GLU A 98 -8.63 34.86 0.51
N GLN A 99 -9.94 35.07 0.43
CA GLN A 99 -10.67 35.15 -0.83
C GLN A 99 -10.35 36.44 -1.58
N LYS A 100 -10.24 37.58 -0.88
CA LYS A 100 -9.81 38.85 -1.49
C LYS A 100 -8.41 38.75 -2.07
N LEU A 101 -7.47 38.14 -1.32
CA LEU A 101 -6.12 37.86 -1.81
C LEU A 101 -6.13 36.96 -3.05
N ALA A 102 -6.94 35.91 -3.08
CA ALA A 102 -7.04 35.01 -4.23
C ALA A 102 -7.61 35.71 -5.48
N LEU A 103 -8.62 36.59 -5.33
CA LEU A 103 -9.10 37.42 -6.44
C LEU A 103 -8.03 38.39 -6.94
N PHE A 104 -7.37 39.07 -6.01
CA PHE A 104 -6.30 40.01 -6.34
C PHE A 104 -5.16 39.33 -7.10
N GLU A 105 -4.73 38.16 -6.63
CA GLU A 105 -3.71 37.33 -7.28
C GLU A 105 -4.15 36.93 -8.69
N ARG A 106 -5.41 36.53 -8.89
CA ARG A 106 -5.95 36.17 -10.20
C ARG A 106 -5.89 37.34 -11.19
N GLU A 107 -6.20 38.55 -10.72
CA GLU A 107 -6.26 39.75 -11.57
C GLU A 107 -4.89 40.33 -11.88
N ASN A 108 -4.00 40.39 -10.87
CA ASN A 108 -2.71 41.09 -10.98
C ASN A 108 -1.54 40.14 -11.29
N PHE A 109 -1.66 38.86 -10.93
CA PHE A 109 -0.63 37.83 -11.11
C PHE A 109 -1.22 36.52 -11.67
N PRO A 110 -1.90 36.54 -12.82
CA PRO A 110 -2.66 35.39 -13.35
C PRO A 110 -1.81 34.14 -13.54
N GLU A 111 -0.53 34.28 -13.92
CA GLU A 111 0.38 33.14 -14.06
C GLU A 111 0.68 32.47 -12.71
N LEU A 112 0.94 33.27 -11.67
CA LEU A 112 1.19 32.76 -10.32
C LEU A 112 -0.03 32.03 -9.79
N TYR A 113 -1.21 32.65 -9.95
CA TYR A 113 -2.49 32.07 -9.56
C TYR A 113 -2.72 30.71 -10.23
N ASN A 114 -2.58 30.64 -11.56
CA ASN A 114 -2.79 29.40 -12.32
C ASN A 114 -1.81 28.30 -11.90
N ASN A 115 -0.52 28.64 -11.71
CA ASN A 115 0.49 27.68 -11.24
C ASN A 115 0.19 27.19 -9.82
N ARG A 116 -0.23 28.08 -8.91
CA ARG A 116 -0.58 27.73 -7.53
C ARG A 116 -1.83 26.84 -7.47
N LEU A 117 -2.84 27.15 -8.28
CA LEU A 117 -4.06 26.34 -8.39
C LEU A 117 -3.75 24.95 -8.94
N ALA A 118 -2.90 24.85 -9.97
CA ALA A 118 -2.46 23.57 -10.51
C ALA A 118 -1.69 22.74 -9.47
N LEU A 119 -0.77 23.37 -8.72
CA LEU A 119 -0.04 22.72 -7.64
C LEU A 119 -0.99 22.20 -6.54
N TYR A 120 -2.02 22.97 -6.19
CA TYR A 120 -3.03 22.54 -5.22
C TYR A 120 -3.84 21.33 -5.71
N ARG A 121 -4.26 21.33 -6.98
CA ARG A 121 -4.93 20.19 -7.60
C ARG A 121 -4.04 18.94 -7.58
N ASP A 122 -2.76 19.09 -7.93
CA ASP A 122 -1.81 17.98 -7.89
C ASP A 122 -1.66 17.40 -6.47
N ILE A 123 -1.72 18.22 -5.42
CA ILE A 123 -1.74 17.76 -4.01
C ILE A 123 -3.02 16.98 -3.70
N GLN A 124 -4.18 17.50 -4.08
CA GLN A 124 -5.46 16.83 -3.85
C GLN A 124 -5.54 15.47 -4.56
N ASP A 125 -5.01 15.37 -5.78
CA ASP A 125 -4.94 14.12 -6.53
C ASP A 125 -4.05 13.08 -5.83
N LEU A 126 -2.95 13.53 -5.21
CA LEU A 126 -2.07 12.67 -4.40
C LEU A 126 -2.76 12.20 -3.11
N ASP A 127 -3.50 13.07 -2.42
CA ASP A 127 -4.29 12.69 -1.25
C ASP A 127 -5.36 11.65 -1.58
N ALA A 128 -6.11 11.87 -2.67
CA ALA A 128 -7.08 10.92 -3.18
C ALA A 128 -6.44 9.57 -3.51
N PHE A 129 -5.25 9.60 -4.11
CA PHE A 129 -4.46 8.40 -4.39
C PHE A 129 -4.05 7.65 -3.12
N PHE A 130 -3.60 8.33 -2.06
CA PHE A 130 -3.23 7.67 -0.80
C PHE A 130 -4.40 6.97 -0.12
N ILE A 131 -5.58 7.62 -0.10
CA ILE A 131 -6.82 7.01 0.40
C ILE A 131 -7.15 5.73 -0.40
N LYS A 132 -6.97 5.80 -1.72
CA LYS A 132 -7.24 4.68 -2.63
C LYS A 132 -6.30 3.51 -2.39
N ILE A 133 -4.99 3.77 -2.25
CA ILE A 133 -4.01 2.73 -1.90
C ILE A 133 -4.33 2.10 -0.55
N GLN A 134 -4.68 2.89 0.47
CA GLN A 134 -4.97 2.38 1.81
C GLN A 134 -6.15 1.39 1.80
N LYS A 135 -7.18 1.68 1.01
CA LYS A 135 -8.34 0.79 0.82
C LYS A 135 -7.98 -0.45 -0.01
N LEU A 136 -7.11 -0.31 -1.00
CA LEU A 136 -6.78 -1.38 -1.94
C LEU A 136 -5.77 -2.38 -1.37
N ALA A 137 -4.74 -1.93 -0.65
CA ALA A 137 -3.63 -2.78 -0.20
C ALA A 137 -4.05 -4.06 0.56
N PRO A 138 -5.07 -4.05 1.45
CA PRO A 138 -5.56 -5.27 2.10
C PRO A 138 -6.14 -6.31 1.13
N LEU A 139 -6.66 -5.88 -0.02
CA LEU A 139 -7.29 -6.71 -1.04
C LEU A 139 -6.28 -7.34 -2.01
N VAL A 140 -5.07 -6.79 -2.09
CA VAL A 140 -3.98 -7.23 -2.99
C VAL A 140 -2.69 -7.50 -2.21
N PRO A 141 -2.70 -8.44 -1.25
CA PRO A 141 -1.54 -8.67 -0.38
C PRO A 141 -0.27 -9.07 -1.15
N LYS A 142 -0.41 -9.66 -2.35
CA LYS A 142 0.72 -10.02 -3.21
C LYS A 142 1.36 -8.82 -3.90
N GLN A 143 0.62 -7.72 -4.06
CA GLN A 143 1.09 -6.49 -4.71
C GLN A 143 1.57 -5.43 -3.72
N ILE A 144 1.52 -5.69 -2.40
CA ILE A 144 2.02 -4.76 -1.37
C ILE A 144 3.45 -4.26 -1.66
N PRO A 145 4.41 -5.10 -2.10
CA PRO A 145 5.75 -4.61 -2.43
C PRO A 145 5.75 -3.54 -3.54
N LEU A 146 4.95 -3.74 -4.59
CA LEU A 146 4.79 -2.77 -5.67
C LEU A 146 4.08 -1.50 -5.17
N LEU A 147 2.97 -1.66 -4.46
CA LEU A 147 2.19 -0.56 -3.92
C LEU A 147 3.02 0.33 -2.97
N ASN A 148 3.86 -0.27 -2.12
CA ASN A 148 4.73 0.47 -1.22
C ASN A 148 5.75 1.33 -1.98
N ARG A 149 6.35 0.80 -3.06
CA ARG A 149 7.30 1.56 -3.88
C ARG A 149 6.62 2.76 -4.55
N ILE A 150 5.43 2.57 -5.12
CA ILE A 150 4.65 3.65 -5.73
C ILE A 150 4.21 4.67 -4.67
N TYR A 151 3.76 4.19 -3.51
CA TYR A 151 3.34 5.03 -2.39
C TYR A 151 4.49 5.94 -1.92
N GLN A 152 5.66 5.36 -1.62
CA GLN A 152 6.83 6.12 -1.16
C GLN A 152 7.25 7.19 -2.16
N LEU A 153 7.28 6.82 -3.45
CA LEU A 153 7.62 7.75 -4.52
C LEU A 153 6.66 8.95 -4.54
N ARG A 154 5.35 8.68 -4.53
CA ARG A 154 4.31 9.73 -4.55
C ARG A 154 4.25 10.52 -3.24
N GLN A 155 4.60 9.91 -2.11
CA GLN A 155 4.72 10.60 -0.83
C GLN A 155 5.83 11.66 -0.86
N ASN A 156 6.97 11.36 -1.48
CA ASN A 156 8.04 12.34 -1.66
C ASN A 156 7.57 13.51 -2.54
N THR A 157 6.89 13.24 -3.65
CA THR A 157 6.28 14.28 -4.51
C THR A 157 5.27 15.12 -3.71
N HIS A 158 4.39 14.48 -2.93
CA HIS A 158 3.40 15.17 -2.11
C HIS A 158 4.04 16.13 -1.09
N GLN A 159 5.11 15.69 -0.40
CA GLN A 159 5.83 16.54 0.54
C GLN A 159 6.45 17.76 -0.15
N GLN A 160 7.10 17.56 -1.30
CA GLN A 160 7.69 18.64 -2.09
C GLN A 160 6.62 19.65 -2.55
N TYR A 161 5.47 19.15 -3.04
CA TYR A 161 4.38 20.01 -3.51
C TYR A 161 3.74 20.78 -2.36
N SER A 162 3.46 20.11 -1.24
CA SER A 162 2.90 20.73 -0.03
C SER A 162 3.82 21.82 0.52
N GLN A 163 5.12 21.55 0.60
CA GLN A 163 6.11 22.54 1.03
C GLN A 163 6.14 23.74 0.07
N ARG A 164 6.19 23.50 -1.25
CA ARG A 164 6.17 24.56 -2.26
C ARG A 164 4.91 25.42 -2.16
N TYR A 165 3.75 24.79 -1.97
CA TYR A 165 2.46 25.47 -1.82
C TYR A 165 2.45 26.35 -0.57
N LEU A 166 2.96 25.84 0.56
CA LEU A 166 3.07 26.60 1.80
C LEU A 166 3.99 27.81 1.65
N GLU A 167 5.16 27.64 1.04
CA GLU A 167 6.14 28.72 0.79
C GLU A 167 5.51 29.84 -0.07
N VAL A 168 4.83 29.49 -1.16
CA VAL A 168 4.14 30.46 -2.03
C VAL A 168 3.02 31.19 -1.27
N SER A 169 2.22 30.44 -0.49
CA SER A 169 1.13 31.00 0.31
C SER A 169 1.63 31.96 1.38
N GLN A 170 2.77 31.67 2.00
CA GLN A 170 3.41 32.58 2.96
C GLN A 170 3.89 33.87 2.31
N GLN A 171 4.52 33.79 1.13
CA GLN A 171 4.96 34.99 0.38
C GLN A 171 3.78 35.86 -0.05
N LEU A 172 2.68 35.26 -0.50
CA LEU A 172 1.46 35.98 -0.88
C LEU A 172 0.77 36.64 0.32
N ARG A 173 0.69 35.97 1.47
CA ARG A 173 0.16 36.58 2.70
C ARG A 173 1.05 37.73 3.18
N ASN A 174 2.37 37.56 3.12
CA ASN A 174 3.30 38.63 3.48
C ASN A 174 3.11 39.86 2.59
N PHE A 175 3.03 39.65 1.27
CA PHE A 175 2.68 40.69 0.31
C PHE A 175 1.34 41.35 0.66
N TRP A 176 0.29 40.56 0.92
CA TRP A 176 -1.05 41.07 1.20
C TRP A 176 -1.09 41.98 2.42
N VAL A 177 -0.39 41.61 3.50
CA VAL A 177 -0.26 42.45 4.69
C VAL A 177 0.37 43.79 4.32
N HIS A 178 1.52 43.79 3.65
CA HIS A 178 2.18 45.04 3.25
C HIS A 178 1.39 45.88 2.25
N TYR A 179 0.63 45.23 1.36
CA TYR A 179 -0.24 45.88 0.40
C TYR A 179 -1.44 46.57 1.07
N THR A 180 -2.04 45.93 2.07
CA THR A 180 -3.25 46.42 2.75
C THR A 180 -2.97 47.39 3.90
N THR A 181 -1.83 47.27 4.57
CA THR A 181 -1.48 48.11 5.73
C THR A 181 -0.45 49.20 5.43
N GLY A 182 0.19 49.15 4.26
CA GLY A 182 1.33 50.01 3.92
C GLY A 182 1.14 50.76 2.60
N ASN A 183 2.25 51.10 1.94
CA ASN A 183 2.22 51.66 0.60
C ASN A 183 1.96 50.53 -0.41
N SER A 184 0.71 50.46 -0.88
CA SER A 184 0.24 49.45 -1.82
C SER A 184 1.01 49.43 -3.15
N GLU A 185 1.42 50.60 -3.65
CA GLU A 185 2.14 50.73 -4.93
C GLU A 185 3.59 50.22 -4.81
N ASP A 186 4.29 50.58 -3.73
CA ASP A 186 5.64 50.08 -3.44
C ASP A 186 5.64 48.57 -3.17
N ALA A 187 4.64 48.06 -2.43
CA ALA A 187 4.46 46.63 -2.19
C ALA A 187 4.23 45.86 -3.50
N LEU A 188 3.39 46.39 -4.39
CA LEU A 188 3.12 45.80 -5.70
C LEU A 188 4.38 45.74 -6.57
N GLN A 189 5.10 46.87 -6.67
CA GLN A 189 6.33 46.97 -7.47
C GLN A 189 7.41 45.97 -6.99
N LYS A 190 7.59 45.85 -5.67
CA LYS A 190 8.56 44.91 -5.07
C LYS A 190 8.13 43.45 -5.21
N PHE A 191 6.83 43.16 -5.21
CA PHE A 191 6.33 41.80 -5.32
C PHE A 191 6.31 41.28 -6.76
N GLN A 192 6.18 42.14 -7.78
CA GLN A 192 6.20 41.73 -9.19
C GLN A 192 7.35 40.77 -9.58
N PRO A 193 8.64 41.07 -9.28
CA PRO A 193 9.74 40.14 -9.58
C PRO A 193 9.67 38.86 -8.73
N ILE A 194 9.13 38.92 -7.52
CA ILE A 194 8.94 37.76 -6.64
C ILE A 194 7.87 36.84 -7.22
N ALA A 195 6.74 37.38 -7.66
CA ALA A 195 5.66 36.61 -8.28
C ALA A 195 6.15 35.81 -9.49
N ASN A 196 6.93 36.45 -10.39
CA ASN A 196 7.53 35.78 -11.54
C ASN A 196 8.50 34.66 -11.12
N ARG A 197 9.29 34.87 -10.06
CA ARG A 197 10.17 33.83 -9.52
C ARG A 197 9.38 32.66 -8.93
N LEU A 198 8.33 32.94 -8.16
CA LEU A 198 7.48 31.91 -7.56
C LEU A 198 6.78 31.06 -8.63
N SER A 199 6.26 31.67 -9.69
CA SER A 199 5.69 30.96 -10.86
C SER A 199 6.69 29.96 -11.44
N LYS A 200 7.92 30.42 -11.73
CA LYS A 200 8.99 29.56 -12.27
C LYS A 200 9.36 28.44 -11.30
N THR A 201 9.47 28.74 -10.01
CA THR A 201 9.83 27.71 -9.02
C THR A 201 8.72 26.67 -8.83
N ILE A 202 7.45 27.05 -8.93
CA ILE A 202 6.34 26.08 -8.97
C ILE A 202 6.46 25.19 -10.21
N GLN A 203 6.66 25.79 -11.39
CA GLN A 203 6.82 25.04 -12.65
C GLN A 203 8.01 24.07 -12.58
N GLN A 204 9.16 24.50 -12.05
CA GLN A 204 10.32 23.64 -11.81
C GLN A 204 9.99 22.49 -10.86
N THR A 205 9.38 22.78 -9.71
CA THR A 205 8.99 21.75 -8.74
C THR A 205 8.06 20.70 -9.37
N ARG A 206 7.12 21.14 -10.21
CA ARG A 206 6.22 20.24 -10.95
C ARG A 206 6.96 19.46 -12.05
N GLY A 207 7.91 20.09 -12.73
CA GLY A 207 8.76 19.47 -13.77
C GLY A 207 9.76 18.45 -13.23
N ASP A 208 10.32 18.66 -12.04
CA ASP A 208 11.23 17.71 -11.38
C ASP A 208 10.57 16.35 -11.06
N ASN A 209 9.24 16.29 -11.14
CA ASN A 209 8.48 15.04 -10.99
C ASN A 209 8.62 14.09 -12.21
N LEU A 210 9.22 14.54 -13.33
CA LEU A 210 9.52 13.67 -14.48
C LEU A 210 10.43 12.49 -14.08
N ASP A 211 11.42 12.74 -13.23
CA ASP A 211 12.30 11.69 -12.72
C ASP A 211 11.54 10.65 -11.88
N ASN A 212 10.53 11.11 -11.12
CA ASN A 212 9.67 10.22 -10.35
C ASN A 212 8.75 9.43 -11.27
N GLN A 213 8.22 10.01 -12.35
CA GLN A 213 7.45 9.27 -13.34
C GLN A 213 8.28 8.15 -13.99
N ALA A 214 9.52 8.44 -14.39
CA ALA A 214 10.45 7.44 -14.92
C ALA A 214 10.74 6.31 -13.91
N LYS A 215 10.95 6.64 -12.64
CA LYS A 215 11.11 5.64 -11.56
C LYS A 215 9.86 4.81 -11.35
N GLN A 216 8.67 5.43 -11.39
CA GLN A 216 7.40 4.72 -11.27
C GLN A 216 7.30 3.70 -12.39
N GLU A 217 7.51 4.12 -13.65
CA GLU A 217 7.52 3.26 -14.82
C GLU A 217 8.50 2.10 -14.67
N GLN A 218 9.73 2.36 -14.23
CA GLN A 218 10.70 1.30 -13.96
C GLN A 218 10.18 0.27 -12.94
N TYR A 219 9.54 0.70 -11.85
CA TYR A 219 8.95 -0.23 -10.88
C TYR A 219 7.82 -1.07 -11.48
N LEU A 220 7.02 -0.50 -12.38
CA LEU A 220 5.98 -1.24 -13.10
C LEU A 220 6.61 -2.30 -14.02
N ILE A 221 7.64 -1.93 -14.79
CA ILE A 221 8.39 -2.84 -15.67
C ILE A 221 9.01 -3.99 -14.86
N GLU A 222 9.64 -3.69 -13.73
CA GLU A 222 10.24 -4.70 -12.84
C GLU A 222 9.19 -5.68 -12.31
N ALA A 223 8.03 -5.19 -11.87
CA ALA A 223 6.94 -6.04 -11.38
C ALA A 223 6.39 -6.96 -12.49
N MET A 224 6.19 -6.43 -13.69
CA MET A 224 5.75 -7.22 -14.85
C MET A 224 6.80 -8.26 -15.26
N ARG A 225 8.09 -7.90 -15.26
CA ARG A 225 9.19 -8.84 -15.53
C ARG A 225 9.28 -9.95 -14.48
N ALA A 226 9.01 -9.64 -13.22
CA ALA A 226 8.92 -10.64 -12.16
C ALA A 226 7.76 -11.61 -12.42
N ALA A 227 6.59 -11.12 -12.83
CA ALA A 227 5.47 -11.97 -13.23
C ALA A 227 5.80 -12.84 -14.45
N GLU A 228 6.44 -12.30 -15.49
CA GLU A 228 6.92 -13.09 -16.64
C GLU A 228 7.85 -14.23 -16.20
N THR A 229 8.74 -13.96 -15.26
CA THR A 229 9.70 -14.94 -14.74
C THR A 229 8.99 -16.05 -13.98
N LEU A 230 7.98 -15.70 -13.19
CA LEU A 230 7.12 -16.66 -12.49
C LEU A 230 6.36 -17.55 -13.49
N LEU A 231 5.75 -16.97 -14.52
CA LEU A 231 5.01 -17.72 -15.56
C LEU A 231 5.88 -18.80 -16.24
N LYS A 232 7.16 -18.51 -16.47
CA LYS A 232 8.11 -19.42 -17.14
C LYS A 232 8.66 -20.52 -16.22
N SER A 233 8.48 -20.42 -14.90
CA SER A 233 9.08 -21.34 -13.93
C SER A 233 8.05 -22.32 -13.36
N ASN A 234 8.25 -23.62 -13.61
CA ASN A 234 7.46 -24.69 -13.00
C ASN A 234 7.98 -25.11 -11.60
N LYS A 235 9.10 -24.53 -11.17
CA LYS A 235 9.72 -24.84 -9.87
C LYS A 235 8.88 -24.24 -8.75
N LEU A 236 8.46 -25.09 -7.81
CA LEU A 236 7.77 -24.64 -6.60
C LEU A 236 8.72 -23.72 -5.80
N PRO A 237 8.19 -22.64 -5.18
CA PRO A 237 8.99 -21.82 -4.28
C PRO A 237 9.47 -22.65 -3.09
N ALA A 238 10.61 -22.26 -2.51
CA ALA A 238 11.14 -22.95 -1.33
C ALA A 238 10.10 -23.04 -0.20
N ALA A 239 10.09 -24.14 0.56
CA ALA A 239 9.07 -24.42 1.58
C ALA A 239 8.87 -23.29 2.61
N GLN A 240 9.91 -22.48 2.87
CA GLN A 240 9.85 -21.30 3.74
C GLN A 240 8.99 -20.16 3.20
N LEU A 241 8.84 -20.06 1.87
CA LEU A 241 8.03 -19.03 1.23
C LEU A 241 6.55 -19.43 1.17
N GLY A 242 6.27 -20.74 1.11
CA GLY A 242 4.93 -21.32 0.99
C GLY A 242 4.19 -20.85 -0.27
N ILE A 243 3.46 -21.75 -0.94
CA ILE A 243 2.48 -21.31 -1.94
C ILE A 243 1.29 -20.77 -1.17
N THR A 244 1.32 -19.46 -0.89
CA THR A 244 0.21 -18.76 -0.29
C THR A 244 -0.84 -18.49 -1.38
N SER A 245 -1.66 -19.51 -1.63
CA SER A 245 -2.80 -19.46 -2.56
C SER A 245 -3.65 -18.19 -2.36
N TYR A 246 -4.29 -17.76 -3.44
CA TYR A 246 -5.24 -16.65 -3.37
C TYR A 246 -6.42 -17.04 -2.49
N LYS A 247 -6.80 -16.14 -1.57
CA LYS A 247 -8.07 -16.26 -0.84
C LYS A 247 -9.22 -16.19 -1.83
N LEU A 248 -10.35 -16.80 -1.48
CA LEU A 248 -11.53 -16.88 -2.35
C LEU A 248 -11.99 -15.49 -2.81
N ASP A 249 -12.09 -14.53 -1.89
CA ASP A 249 -12.52 -13.16 -2.22
C ASP A 249 -11.57 -12.47 -3.20
N ASN A 250 -10.26 -12.63 -3.01
CA ASN A 250 -9.25 -12.07 -3.91
C ASN A 250 -9.36 -12.70 -5.30
N ARG A 251 -9.54 -14.02 -5.35
CA ARG A 251 -9.73 -14.75 -6.59
C ARG A 251 -10.98 -14.27 -7.32
N GLN A 252 -12.12 -14.16 -6.64
CA GLN A 252 -13.37 -13.67 -7.23
C GLN A 252 -13.24 -12.24 -7.78
N ARG A 253 -12.56 -11.35 -7.06
CA ARG A 253 -12.28 -9.98 -7.54
C ARG A 253 -11.46 -9.98 -8.83
N ILE A 254 -10.40 -10.80 -8.89
CA ILE A 254 -9.56 -10.91 -10.10
C ILE A 254 -10.35 -11.52 -11.26
N MET A 255 -11.16 -12.56 -10.99
CA MET A 255 -12.03 -13.17 -12.01
C MET A 255 -13.06 -12.17 -12.55
N ALA A 256 -13.70 -11.38 -11.69
CA ALA A 256 -14.65 -10.34 -12.12
C ALA A 256 -13.99 -9.24 -12.97
N TRP A 257 -12.72 -8.93 -12.71
CA TRP A 257 -11.93 -8.04 -13.56
C TRP A 257 -11.60 -8.71 -14.90
N LEU A 258 -11.22 -9.98 -14.90
CA LEU A 258 -10.98 -10.78 -16.11
C LEU A 258 -12.22 -10.95 -16.98
N ASP A 259 -13.41 -11.01 -16.37
CA ASP A 259 -14.66 -11.12 -17.12
C ASP A 259 -14.91 -9.89 -18.02
N LYS A 260 -14.36 -8.73 -17.64
CA LYS A 260 -14.51 -7.46 -18.36
C LYS A 260 -13.33 -7.15 -19.28
N ASN A 261 -12.11 -7.51 -18.87
CA ASN A 261 -10.88 -7.02 -19.48
C ASN A 261 -9.93 -8.14 -19.95
N GLY A 262 -10.22 -9.41 -19.60
CA GLY A 262 -9.33 -10.54 -19.82
C GLY A 262 -9.63 -11.32 -21.10
N THR A 263 -8.68 -12.18 -21.47
CA THR A 263 -8.83 -13.13 -22.58
C THR A 263 -9.60 -14.38 -22.14
N ASP A 264 -10.36 -14.98 -23.05
CA ASP A 264 -11.12 -16.21 -22.78
C ASP A 264 -10.19 -17.39 -22.44
N SER A 265 -9.03 -17.47 -23.10
CA SER A 265 -8.04 -18.54 -22.89
C SER A 265 -7.55 -18.64 -21.44
N LEU A 266 -7.33 -17.48 -20.80
CA LEU A 266 -6.92 -17.43 -19.40
C LEU A 266 -8.05 -17.86 -18.46
N ARG A 267 -9.29 -17.43 -18.75
CA ARG A 267 -10.47 -17.79 -17.96
C ARG A 267 -10.74 -19.29 -18.01
N GLU A 268 -10.66 -19.87 -19.20
CA GLU A 268 -10.75 -21.30 -19.42
C GLU A 268 -9.66 -22.05 -18.66
N ALA A 269 -8.40 -21.59 -18.77
CA ALA A 269 -7.27 -22.20 -18.06
C ALA A 269 -7.46 -22.20 -16.54
N LEU A 270 -7.89 -21.09 -15.95
CA LEU A 270 -8.19 -20.98 -14.52
C LEU A 270 -9.34 -21.91 -14.09
N THR A 271 -10.34 -22.08 -14.95
CA THR A 271 -11.46 -23.01 -14.73
C THR A 271 -10.99 -24.46 -14.79
N MET A 272 -10.18 -24.83 -15.78
CA MET A 272 -9.58 -26.16 -15.90
C MET A 272 -8.74 -26.50 -14.67
N LEU A 273 -7.89 -25.58 -14.21
CA LEU A 273 -7.08 -25.76 -13.00
C LEU A 273 -7.96 -25.96 -11.76
N SER A 274 -9.07 -25.22 -11.64
CA SER A 274 -10.03 -25.39 -10.54
C SER A 274 -10.70 -26.77 -10.57
N ASN A 275 -11.13 -27.24 -11.74
CA ASN A 275 -11.74 -28.56 -11.91
C ASN A 275 -10.75 -29.69 -11.59
N GLN A 276 -9.51 -29.57 -12.09
CA GLN A 276 -8.44 -30.51 -11.77
C GLN A 276 -8.13 -30.54 -10.27
N ARG A 277 -8.15 -29.39 -9.59
CA ARG A 277 -7.95 -29.34 -8.14
C ARG A 277 -8.99 -30.14 -7.39
N ALA A 278 -10.26 -30.01 -7.76
CA ALA A 278 -11.35 -30.77 -7.15
C ALA A 278 -11.14 -32.29 -7.32
N HIS A 279 -10.76 -32.72 -8.53
CA HIS A 279 -10.41 -34.12 -8.80
C HIS A 279 -9.23 -34.60 -7.96
N ILE A 280 -8.12 -33.85 -7.93
CA ILE A 280 -6.93 -34.19 -7.13
C ILE A 280 -7.28 -34.34 -5.64
N LEU A 281 -8.07 -33.41 -5.08
CA LEU A 281 -8.50 -33.47 -3.68
C LEU A 281 -9.37 -34.70 -3.39
N GLN A 282 -10.28 -35.05 -4.31
CA GLN A 282 -11.08 -36.27 -4.20
C GLN A 282 -10.19 -37.52 -4.17
N GLN A 283 -9.17 -37.61 -5.04
CA GLN A 283 -8.24 -38.73 -5.05
C GLN A 283 -7.38 -38.80 -3.79
N ILE A 284 -6.89 -37.67 -3.29
CA ILE A 284 -6.18 -37.61 -2.00
C ILE A 284 -7.05 -38.17 -0.88
N GLN A 285 -8.32 -37.77 -0.80
CA GLN A 285 -9.22 -38.25 0.24
C GLN A 285 -9.49 -39.76 0.12
N LEU A 286 -9.68 -40.24 -1.12
CA LEU A 286 -9.86 -41.66 -1.39
C LEU A 286 -8.64 -42.48 -0.96
N VAL A 287 -7.43 -42.05 -1.30
CA VAL A 287 -6.18 -42.72 -0.88
C VAL A 287 -6.04 -42.72 0.64
N LYS A 288 -6.34 -41.61 1.32
CA LYS A 288 -6.33 -41.53 2.79
C LYS A 288 -7.31 -42.53 3.42
N ASN A 289 -8.52 -42.65 2.88
CA ASN A 289 -9.51 -43.61 3.36
C ASN A 289 -9.01 -45.06 3.18
N TYR A 290 -8.35 -45.38 2.06
CA TYR A 290 -7.76 -46.70 1.85
C TYR A 290 -6.60 -46.99 2.81
N ILE A 291 -5.73 -46.02 3.10
CA ILE A 291 -4.66 -46.17 4.11
C ILE A 291 -5.24 -46.47 5.49
N GLN A 292 -6.34 -45.81 5.86
CA GLN A 292 -7.00 -46.05 7.15
C GLN A 292 -7.66 -47.44 7.21
N ARG A 293 -8.27 -47.89 6.11
CA ARG A 293 -8.98 -49.17 6.05
C ARG A 293 -8.04 -50.37 5.89
N TYR A 294 -6.93 -50.19 5.18
CA TYR A 294 -5.95 -51.23 4.86
C TYR A 294 -4.53 -50.70 5.11
N PRO A 295 -4.08 -50.68 6.39
CA PRO A 295 -2.81 -50.08 6.78
C PRO A 295 -1.58 -50.85 6.25
N ASP A 296 -1.78 -52.06 5.75
CA ASP A 296 -0.78 -52.91 5.10
C ASP A 296 -0.48 -52.53 3.65
N LEU A 297 -1.36 -51.76 2.99
CA LEU A 297 -1.13 -51.32 1.62
C LEU A 297 -0.08 -50.18 1.54
N PRO A 298 0.95 -50.28 0.67
CA PRO A 298 2.03 -49.30 0.57
C PRO A 298 1.63 -48.03 -0.22
N LEU A 299 0.57 -47.34 0.22
CA LEU A 299 -0.04 -46.21 -0.50
C LEU A 299 0.61 -44.84 -0.22
N THR A 300 1.63 -44.78 0.65
CA THR A 300 2.33 -43.52 0.99
C THR A 300 2.89 -42.80 -0.24
N ARG A 301 3.47 -43.55 -1.18
CA ARG A 301 4.02 -42.99 -2.42
C ARG A 301 2.93 -42.41 -3.32
N THR A 302 1.80 -43.11 -3.45
CA THR A 302 0.64 -42.63 -4.20
C THR A 302 0.07 -41.35 -3.59
N LEU A 303 -0.06 -41.31 -2.26
CA LEU A 303 -0.50 -40.11 -1.56
C LEU A 303 0.45 -38.93 -1.81
N GLN A 304 1.76 -39.16 -1.73
CA GLN A 304 2.77 -38.14 -1.98
C GLN A 304 2.70 -37.61 -3.42
N ALA A 305 2.52 -38.48 -4.42
CA ALA A 305 2.40 -38.08 -5.82
C ALA A 305 1.18 -37.17 -6.04
N TRP A 306 0.02 -37.52 -5.48
CA TRP A 306 -1.17 -36.66 -5.53
C TRP A 306 -0.98 -35.33 -4.80
N GLN A 307 -0.27 -35.31 -3.67
CA GLN A 307 0.06 -34.07 -2.96
C GLN A 307 1.00 -33.16 -3.78
N ILE A 308 1.96 -33.73 -4.49
CA ILE A 308 2.85 -32.99 -5.42
C ILE A 308 2.02 -32.40 -6.57
N ALA A 309 1.13 -33.20 -7.17
CA ALA A 309 0.23 -32.72 -8.23
C ALA A 309 -0.65 -31.55 -7.74
N LEU A 310 -1.18 -31.63 -6.51
CA LEU A 310 -1.94 -30.55 -5.89
C LEU A 310 -1.11 -29.26 -5.76
N GLN A 311 0.11 -29.36 -5.26
CA GLN A 311 1.00 -28.20 -5.09
C GLN A 311 1.29 -27.52 -6.43
N HIS A 312 1.58 -28.29 -7.48
CA HIS A 312 1.82 -27.74 -8.81
C HIS A 312 0.56 -27.14 -9.45
N ASN A 313 -0.61 -27.73 -9.24
CA ASN A 313 -1.89 -27.16 -9.67
C ASN A 313 -2.17 -25.81 -8.98
N MET A 314 -1.98 -25.73 -7.65
CA MET A 314 -2.14 -24.48 -6.90
C MET A 314 -1.14 -23.42 -7.33
N TYR A 315 0.11 -23.82 -7.61
CA TYR A 315 1.14 -22.91 -8.08
C TYR A 315 0.89 -22.42 -9.52
N ALA A 316 0.34 -23.27 -10.39
CA ALA A 316 -0.11 -22.86 -11.72
C ALA A 316 -1.15 -21.75 -11.66
N GLU A 317 -2.21 -21.94 -10.85
CA GLU A 317 -3.23 -20.90 -10.66
C GLU A 317 -2.62 -19.61 -10.08
N TYR A 318 -1.76 -19.75 -9.07
CA TYR A 318 -1.07 -18.60 -8.47
C TYR A 318 -0.31 -17.77 -9.50
N ARG A 319 0.50 -18.41 -10.37
CA ARG A 319 1.31 -17.72 -11.39
C ARG A 319 0.43 -16.93 -12.37
N LEU A 320 -0.65 -17.53 -12.83
CA LEU A 320 -1.60 -16.91 -13.74
C LEU A 320 -2.31 -15.72 -13.08
N LEU A 321 -2.87 -15.92 -11.88
CA LEU A 321 -3.56 -14.86 -11.15
C LEU A 321 -2.62 -13.71 -10.76
N TYR A 322 -1.37 -14.00 -10.39
CA TYR A 322 -0.39 -12.98 -10.02
C TYR A 322 -0.05 -12.03 -11.17
N ALA A 323 0.15 -12.57 -12.38
CA ALA A 323 0.40 -11.74 -13.56
C ALA A 323 -0.76 -10.79 -13.86
N VAL A 324 -1.99 -11.29 -13.74
CA VAL A 324 -3.22 -10.54 -13.98
C VAL A 324 -3.48 -9.51 -12.89
N GLU A 325 -3.22 -9.87 -11.63
CA GLU A 325 -3.48 -9.00 -10.48
C GLU A 325 -2.68 -7.70 -10.58
N ILE A 326 -1.47 -7.72 -11.16
CA ILE A 326 -0.71 -6.50 -11.43
C ILE A 326 -1.53 -5.55 -12.31
N LEU A 327 -2.03 -6.01 -13.45
CA LEU A 327 -2.83 -5.19 -14.37
C LEU A 327 -4.13 -4.70 -13.72
N ALA A 328 -4.84 -5.60 -13.03
CA ALA A 328 -6.07 -5.25 -12.32
C ALA A 328 -5.83 -4.21 -11.21
N THR A 329 -4.69 -4.28 -10.52
CA THR A 329 -4.32 -3.34 -9.47
C THR A 329 -4.00 -1.96 -10.05
N LEU A 330 -3.26 -1.91 -11.16
CA LEU A 330 -2.92 -0.65 -11.83
C LEU A 330 -4.15 0.05 -12.40
N ASP A 331 -5.03 -0.72 -13.07
CA ASP A 331 -6.32 -0.24 -13.56
C ASP A 331 -7.18 0.32 -12.42
N GLN A 332 -7.30 -0.43 -11.33
CA GLN A 332 -8.00 0.04 -10.14
C GLN A 332 -7.40 1.32 -9.60
N LEU A 333 -6.08 1.53 -9.64
CA LEU A 333 -5.43 2.77 -9.22
C LEU A 333 -5.55 3.92 -10.23
N GLY A 334 -5.95 3.67 -11.48
CA GLY A 334 -5.92 4.66 -12.55
C GLY A 334 -4.50 4.95 -13.04
N ILE A 335 -3.61 3.95 -12.94
CA ILE A 335 -2.23 4.04 -13.42
C ILE A 335 -2.14 3.31 -14.75
N THR A 336 -1.78 4.02 -15.81
CA THR A 336 -1.53 3.42 -17.12
C THR A 336 -0.24 2.60 -17.07
N PRO A 337 -0.29 1.30 -17.38
CA PRO A 337 0.91 0.48 -17.48
C PRO A 337 1.74 0.87 -18.71
N PRO A 338 3.08 0.66 -18.71
CA PRO A 338 3.90 0.90 -19.89
C PRO A 338 3.53 -0.07 -21.02
N ASP A 339 3.18 0.44 -22.19
CA ASP A 339 2.59 -0.34 -23.29
C ASP A 339 3.44 -1.55 -23.70
N THR A 340 4.75 -1.34 -23.89
CA THR A 340 5.69 -2.40 -24.28
C THR A 340 5.78 -3.50 -23.22
N ALA A 341 5.81 -3.14 -21.94
CA ALA A 341 5.89 -4.10 -20.85
C ALA A 341 4.58 -4.88 -20.68
N ARG A 342 3.44 -4.19 -20.81
CA ARG A 342 2.11 -4.79 -20.81
C ARG A 342 1.96 -5.81 -21.94
N ALA A 343 2.21 -5.41 -23.18
CA ALA A 343 2.07 -6.28 -24.36
C ALA A 343 2.96 -7.53 -24.24
N ARG A 344 4.17 -7.37 -23.71
CA ARG A 344 5.09 -8.48 -23.46
C ARG A 344 4.57 -9.46 -22.40
N LEU A 345 3.98 -8.94 -21.32
CA LEU A 345 3.36 -9.76 -20.28
C LEU A 345 2.16 -10.54 -20.82
N GLU A 346 1.29 -9.88 -21.59
CA GLU A 346 0.13 -10.49 -22.25
C GLU A 346 0.56 -11.60 -23.22
N SER A 347 1.53 -11.34 -24.09
CA SER A 347 2.10 -12.35 -24.99
C SER A 347 2.75 -13.52 -24.23
N THR A 348 3.43 -13.24 -23.11
CA THR A 348 3.99 -14.29 -22.25
C THR A 348 2.89 -15.14 -21.61
N LEU A 349 1.79 -14.53 -21.17
CA LEU A 349 0.63 -15.25 -20.63
C LEU A 349 0.06 -16.21 -21.67
N GLU A 350 -0.26 -15.73 -22.87
CA GLU A 350 -0.80 -16.55 -23.95
C GLU A 350 0.11 -17.72 -24.30
N THR A 351 1.42 -17.47 -24.38
CA THR A 351 2.43 -18.50 -24.68
C THR A 351 2.57 -19.52 -23.55
N GLN A 352 2.47 -19.10 -22.29
CA GLN A 352 2.74 -19.97 -21.14
C GLN A 352 1.51 -20.72 -20.63
N ILE A 353 0.29 -20.25 -20.86
CA ILE A 353 -0.95 -20.97 -20.49
C ILE A 353 -0.94 -22.44 -20.92
N PRO A 354 -0.75 -22.80 -22.21
CA PRO A 354 -0.75 -24.21 -22.63
C PRO A 354 0.39 -25.01 -22.00
N ASN A 355 1.56 -24.39 -21.81
CA ASN A 355 2.71 -25.04 -21.18
C ASN A 355 2.47 -25.34 -19.70
N ILE A 356 1.86 -24.41 -18.97
CA ILE A 356 1.47 -24.55 -17.58
C ILE A 356 0.44 -25.67 -17.42
N LEU A 357 -0.62 -25.67 -18.24
CA LEU A 357 -1.66 -26.70 -18.20
C LEU A 357 -1.09 -28.08 -18.53
N ARG A 358 -0.27 -28.20 -19.57
CA ARG A 358 0.40 -29.46 -19.93
C ARG A 358 1.26 -30.00 -18.79
N PHE A 359 2.03 -29.14 -18.13
CA PHE A 359 2.86 -29.55 -17.00
C PHE A 359 2.02 -30.05 -15.81
N VAL A 360 0.94 -29.34 -15.47
CA VAL A 360 0.02 -29.79 -14.40
C VAL A 360 -0.61 -31.13 -14.76
N ASN A 361 -1.04 -31.33 -16.01
CA ASN A 361 -1.54 -32.62 -16.49
C ASN A 361 -0.50 -33.73 -16.34
N THR A 362 0.76 -33.48 -16.67
CA THR A 362 1.85 -34.45 -16.46
C THR A 362 1.97 -34.85 -14.99
N MET A 363 1.88 -33.91 -14.04
CA MET A 363 1.93 -34.22 -12.61
C MET A 363 0.73 -35.07 -12.15
N VAL A 364 -0.46 -34.79 -12.69
CA VAL A 364 -1.67 -35.59 -12.42
C VAL A 364 -1.50 -37.00 -12.99
N SER A 365 -1.08 -37.15 -14.23
CA SER A 365 -0.83 -38.46 -14.84
C SER A 365 0.24 -39.27 -14.11
N GLN A 366 1.29 -38.62 -13.61
CA GLN A 366 2.30 -39.28 -12.76
C GLN A 366 1.70 -39.77 -11.43
N ALA A 367 0.75 -39.04 -10.86
CA ALA A 367 0.04 -39.47 -9.65
C ALA A 367 -0.93 -40.63 -9.92
N GLU A 368 -1.64 -40.61 -11.05
CA GLU A 368 -2.49 -41.72 -11.50
C GLU A 368 -1.68 -42.99 -11.76
N GLN A 369 -0.47 -42.84 -12.31
CA GLN A 369 0.46 -43.93 -12.61
C GLN A 369 1.40 -44.26 -11.44
N ALA A 370 1.16 -43.73 -10.23
CA ALA A 370 2.05 -43.91 -9.08
C ALA A 370 2.07 -45.35 -8.50
N TYR A 371 1.31 -46.27 -9.09
CA TYR A 371 1.37 -47.68 -8.75
C TYR A 371 2.78 -48.23 -8.97
N ALA A 372 3.40 -48.69 -7.89
CA ALA A 372 4.67 -49.40 -7.93
C ALA A 372 4.50 -50.73 -7.16
N PRO A 373 4.56 -51.89 -7.83
CA PRO A 373 4.52 -53.16 -7.13
C PRO A 373 5.79 -53.28 -6.28
N THR A 374 5.65 -53.14 -4.95
CA THR A 374 6.71 -53.53 -4.03
C THR A 374 6.53 -55.02 -3.77
N ALA A 375 7.49 -55.83 -4.23
CA ALA A 375 7.52 -57.24 -3.87
C ALA A 375 7.47 -57.35 -2.34
N PRO A 376 6.59 -58.19 -1.77
CA PRO A 376 6.54 -58.35 -0.33
C PRO A 376 7.92 -58.76 0.16
N LYS A 377 8.45 -58.06 1.17
CA LYS A 377 9.66 -58.51 1.86
C LYS A 377 9.35 -59.87 2.47
N THR A 378 9.71 -60.94 1.78
CA THR A 378 9.75 -62.28 2.33
C THR A 378 10.73 -62.22 3.49
N LYS A 379 10.22 -62.24 4.73
CA LYS A 379 11.04 -62.58 5.88
C LYS A 379 11.56 -63.99 5.61
N GLY A 380 12.83 -64.09 5.23
CA GLY A 380 13.52 -65.37 5.09
C GLY A 380 13.35 -66.15 6.39
N ARG A 381 12.86 -67.38 6.25
CA ARG A 381 12.83 -68.38 7.32
C ARG A 381 14.23 -68.91 7.57
#